data_AF-A0A497G7S1-F1
#
_entry.id   AF-A0A497G7S1-F1
#
_cell.length_a   1.000
_cell.length_b   1.000
_cell.length_c   1.000
_cell.angle_alpha   90.00
_cell.angle_beta   90.00
_cell.angle_gamma   90.00
#
_symmetry.space_group_name_H-M   'P 1'
#
loop_
_entity.id
_entity.type
_entity.pdbx_description
1 polymer ?
#
loop_
_entity_poly.entity_id
_entity_poly.type
_entity_poly.pdbx_seq_one_letter_code
_entity_poly.pdbx_strand_id
1 'polypeptide(L)'
;MAKIEVSLTKSYFRKYPFLPDAIRYISELGLTLEDLSYDTLGKEVISRAKEIINAVINSSPMPYPHEDPDIEVLSYLVTLIVMKIIDDRQLIEKFTTAFSKRCREYMETEQKDFLLYLATVFKWKISLGSENIILYFV
;
A
#
# COMPACT_ATOMS: atom_id res chain seq x y z
N MET A 1 -8.80 -16.46 -20.84
CA MET A 1 -7.60 -16.01 -20.09
C MET A 1 -7.49 -16.89 -18.87
N ALA A 2 -6.29 -17.42 -18.56
CA ALA A 2 -6.10 -18.18 -17.33
C ALA A 2 -6.45 -17.29 -16.13
N LYS A 3 -7.25 -17.82 -15.20
CA LYS A 3 -7.61 -17.11 -13.98
C LYS A 3 -6.37 -17.10 -13.09
N ILE A 4 -5.79 -15.92 -12.86
CA ILE A 4 -4.68 -15.75 -11.91
C ILE A 4 -5.31 -15.88 -10.52
N GLU A 5 -5.15 -17.03 -9.88
CA GLU A 5 -5.62 -17.26 -8.52
C GLU A 5 -4.45 -17.07 -7.55
N VAL A 6 -4.49 -15.98 -6.78
CA VAL A 6 -3.54 -15.71 -5.69
C VAL A 6 -4.31 -15.67 -4.38
N SER A 7 -3.90 -16.50 -3.42
CA SER A 7 -4.44 -16.47 -2.07
C SER A 7 -3.78 -15.34 -1.28
N LEU A 8 -4.44 -14.20 -1.19
CA LEU A 8 -3.94 -13.07 -0.40
C LEU A 8 -4.10 -13.34 1.10
N THR A 9 -3.01 -13.16 1.83
CA THR A 9 -2.97 -13.21 3.30
C THR A 9 -2.84 -11.80 3.87
N LYS A 10 -3.14 -11.62 5.16
CA LYS A 10 -2.95 -10.33 5.83
C LYS A 10 -1.50 -9.80 5.78
N SER A 11 -0.51 -10.69 5.60
CA SER A 11 0.89 -10.28 5.39
C SER A 11 1.07 -9.42 4.14
N TYR A 12 0.31 -9.70 3.07
CA TYR A 12 0.31 -8.87 1.86
C TYR A 12 -0.26 -7.48 2.12
N PHE A 13 -1.25 -7.34 3.00
CA PHE A 13 -1.88 -6.04 3.29
C PHE A 13 -0.90 -5.10 4.01
N ARG A 14 -0.01 -5.64 4.85
CA ARG A 14 1.08 -4.87 5.46
C ARG A 14 2.05 -4.32 4.42
N LYS A 15 2.51 -5.18 3.50
CA LYS A 15 3.50 -4.79 2.48
C LYS A 15 2.90 -3.89 1.40
N TYR A 16 1.62 -4.11 1.07
CA TYR A 16 0.90 -3.48 -0.03
C TYR A 16 -0.48 -2.98 0.43
N PRO A 17 -0.54 -1.94 1.28
CA PRO A 17 -1.81 -1.44 1.83
C PRO A 17 -2.72 -0.78 0.79
N PHE A 18 -2.24 -0.59 -0.44
CA PHE A 18 -3.03 -0.11 -1.58
C PHE A 18 -3.80 -1.22 -2.31
N LEU A 19 -3.61 -2.50 -1.94
CA LEU A 19 -4.31 -3.59 -2.60
C LEU A 19 -5.84 -3.45 -2.44
N PRO A 20 -6.64 -3.68 -3.49
CA PRO A 20 -8.09 -3.59 -3.40
C PRO A 20 -8.67 -4.43 -2.27
N ASP A 21 -8.13 -5.64 -2.06
CA ASP A 21 -8.54 -6.55 -0.99
C ASP A 21 -8.18 -6.02 0.41
N ALA A 22 -7.07 -5.30 0.57
CA ALA A 22 -6.68 -4.67 1.84
C ALA A 22 -7.65 -3.53 2.19
N ILE A 23 -7.97 -2.69 1.20
CA ILE A 23 -8.91 -1.58 1.36
C ILE A 23 -10.32 -2.10 1.64
N ARG A 24 -10.77 -3.16 0.93
CA ARG A 24 -12.07 -3.79 1.17
C ARG A 24 -12.15 -4.36 2.58
N TYR A 25 -11.13 -5.09 3.01
CA TYR A 25 -11.05 -5.66 4.36
C TYR A 25 -11.23 -4.59 5.45
N ILE A 26 -10.53 -3.46 5.36
CA ILE A 26 -10.70 -2.36 6.32
C ILE A 26 -12.08 -1.69 6.20
N SER A 27 -12.59 -1.52 4.98
CA SER A 27 -13.90 -0.89 4.76
C SER A 27 -15.04 -1.71 5.39
N GLU A 28 -14.93 -3.04 5.39
CA GLU A 28 -15.89 -3.96 6.01
C GLU A 28 -15.91 -3.87 7.54
N LEU A 29 -14.87 -3.31 8.18
CA LEU A 29 -14.87 -3.03 9.61
C LEU A 29 -15.78 -1.86 10.00
N GLY A 30 -16.23 -1.06 9.04
CA GLY A 30 -17.18 0.04 9.27
C GLY A 30 -16.60 1.20 10.08
N LEU A 31 -15.27 1.34 10.12
CA LEU A 31 -14.58 2.39 10.87
C LEU A 31 -14.85 3.78 10.28
N THR A 32 -15.10 4.75 11.15
CA THR A 32 -15.25 6.17 10.79
C THR A 32 -14.02 6.99 11.17
N LEU A 33 -13.98 8.26 10.76
CA LEU A 33 -12.90 9.17 11.16
C LEU A 33 -12.96 9.48 12.67
N GLU A 34 -14.14 9.47 13.26
CA GLU A 34 -14.34 9.64 14.70
C GLU A 34 -13.68 8.51 15.49
N ASP A 35 -13.72 7.27 14.99
CA ASP A 35 -13.07 6.13 15.65
C ASP A 35 -11.56 6.34 15.78
N LEU A 36 -10.92 7.08 14.87
CA LEU A 36 -9.50 7.44 14.95
C LEU A 36 -9.17 8.39 16.12
N SER A 37 -10.18 9.01 16.74
CA SER A 37 -10.00 10.08 17.73
C SER A 37 -10.22 9.65 19.18
N TYR A 38 -10.87 8.50 19.44
CA TYR A 38 -11.33 8.14 20.79
C TYR A 38 -10.67 6.90 21.41
N ASP A 39 -10.08 6.00 20.62
CA ASP A 39 -9.54 4.73 21.13
C ASP A 39 -7.98 4.63 21.04
N THR A 40 -7.43 3.56 21.62
CA THR A 40 -5.99 3.25 21.54
C THR A 40 -5.54 2.97 20.12
N LEU A 41 -6.41 2.37 19.31
CA LEU A 41 -6.13 2.03 17.91
C LEU A 41 -5.91 3.28 17.05
N GLY A 42 -6.79 4.26 17.16
CA GLY A 42 -6.73 5.54 16.48
C GLY A 42 -5.46 6.32 16.81
N LYS A 43 -5.04 6.31 18.09
CA LYS A 43 -3.76 6.89 18.50
C LYS A 43 -2.58 6.19 17.83
N GLU A 44 -2.59 4.86 17.74
CA GLU A 44 -1.55 4.10 17.07
C GLU A 44 -1.53 4.37 15.57
N VAL A 45 -2.69 4.38 14.91
CA VAL A 45 -2.85 4.72 13.49
C VAL A 45 -2.32 6.12 13.19
N ILE A 46 -2.69 7.13 13.99
CA ILE A 46 -2.22 8.51 13.82
C ILE A 46 -0.72 8.61 14.08
N SER A 47 -0.22 7.96 15.14
CA SER A 47 1.21 7.92 15.45
C SER A 47 2.00 7.33 14.29
N ARG A 48 1.51 6.23 13.72
CA ARG A 48 2.11 5.54 12.59
C ARG A 48 2.09 6.38 11.32
N ALA A 49 0.97 7.04 11.01
CA ALA A 49 0.91 7.96 9.88
C ALA A 49 1.90 9.12 10.04
N LYS A 50 2.03 9.69 11.25
CA LYS A 50 3.02 10.73 11.54
C LYS A 50 4.45 10.24 11.34
N GLU A 51 4.77 9.03 11.77
CA GLU A 51 6.08 8.41 11.56
C GLU A 51 6.43 8.33 10.06
N ILE A 52 5.49 7.83 9.25
CA ILE A 52 5.64 7.74 7.79
C ILE A 52 5.87 9.13 7.17
N ILE A 53 5.03 10.12 7.53
CA ILE A 53 5.13 11.48 6.99
C ILE A 53 6.45 12.13 7.38
N ASN A 54 6.88 11.99 8.64
CA ASN A 54 8.16 12.52 9.10
C ASN A 54 9.34 11.88 8.37
N ALA A 55 9.31 10.57 8.10
CA ALA A 55 10.34 9.91 7.31
C ALA A 55 10.45 10.53 5.91
N VAL A 56 9.33 10.81 5.25
CA VAL A 56 9.29 11.47 3.94
C VAL A 56 9.83 12.89 3.99
N ILE A 57 9.38 13.70 4.95
CA ILE A 57 9.82 15.09 5.11
C ILE A 57 11.34 15.14 5.31
N ASN A 58 11.86 14.29 6.18
CA ASN A 58 13.28 14.23 6.53
C ASN A 58 14.12 13.43 5.52
N SER A 59 13.53 12.92 4.44
CA SER A 59 14.20 12.04 3.46
C SER A 59 14.92 10.85 4.12
N SER A 60 14.36 10.36 5.23
CA SER A 60 14.83 9.19 5.95
C SER A 60 14.27 7.90 5.32
N PRO A 61 14.87 6.73 5.60
CA PRO A 61 14.28 5.45 5.20
C PRO A 61 12.83 5.34 5.67
N MET A 62 11.95 4.83 4.81
CA MET A 62 10.58 4.54 5.21
C MET A 62 10.59 3.46 6.30
N PRO A 63 9.73 3.58 7.32
CA PRO A 63 9.69 2.58 8.36
C PRO A 63 9.16 1.25 7.83
N TYR A 64 9.63 0.14 8.39
CA TYR A 64 9.12 -1.21 8.11
C TYR A 64 7.62 -1.28 8.39
N PRO A 65 6.82 -2.02 7.59
CA PRO A 65 5.39 -2.16 7.80
C PRO A 65 5.04 -2.60 9.21
N HIS A 66 4.04 -1.95 9.82
CA HIS A 66 3.55 -2.27 11.15
C HIS A 66 3.14 -3.75 11.25
N GLU A 67 3.40 -4.40 12.39
CA GLU A 67 3.09 -5.84 12.60
C GLU A 67 1.61 -6.16 12.45
N ASP A 68 0.76 -5.24 12.93
CA ASP A 68 -0.68 -5.29 12.72
C ASP A 68 -1.04 -4.77 11.31
N PRO A 69 -1.63 -5.62 10.45
CA PRO A 69 -2.11 -5.23 9.12
C PRO A 69 -3.17 -4.13 9.16
N ASP A 70 -3.99 -4.09 10.20
CA ASP A 70 -5.11 -3.16 10.28
C ASP A 70 -4.56 -1.75 10.51
N ILE A 71 -3.58 -1.62 11.41
CA ILE A 71 -2.85 -0.37 11.68
C ILE A 71 -2.07 0.09 10.43
N GLU A 72 -1.39 -0.79 9.70
CA GLU A 72 -0.63 -0.40 8.50
C GLU A 72 -1.55 0.09 7.37
N VAL A 73 -2.68 -0.59 7.13
CA VAL A 73 -3.63 -0.17 6.08
C VAL A 73 -4.33 1.13 6.46
N LEU A 74 -4.79 1.27 7.71
CA LEU A 74 -5.42 2.50 8.18
C LEU A 74 -4.44 3.69 8.18
N SER A 75 -3.21 3.49 8.66
CA SER A 75 -2.20 4.56 8.66
C SER A 75 -1.78 4.97 7.25
N TYR A 76 -1.76 4.04 6.29
CA TYR A 76 -1.60 4.37 4.88
C TYR A 76 -2.73 5.26 4.36
N LEU A 77 -3.99 4.90 4.62
CA LEU A 77 -5.15 5.71 4.23
C LEU A 77 -5.14 7.10 4.86
N VAL A 78 -4.85 7.19 6.17
CA VAL A 78 -4.70 8.47 6.88
C VAL A 78 -3.57 9.30 6.28
N THR A 79 -2.44 8.67 5.91
CA THR A 79 -1.33 9.36 5.23
C THR A 79 -1.79 9.96 3.91
N LEU A 80 -2.54 9.23 3.08
CA LEU A 80 -3.08 9.76 1.82
C LEU A 80 -4.04 10.93 2.05
N ILE A 81 -4.91 10.85 3.06
CA ILE A 81 -5.82 11.94 3.43
C ILE A 81 -5.02 13.18 3.83
N VAL A 82 -4.02 13.03 4.69
CA VAL A 82 -3.17 14.14 5.13
C VAL A 82 -2.40 14.75 3.95
N MET A 83 -1.81 13.93 3.08
CA MET A 83 -1.13 14.40 1.86
C MET A 83 -2.08 15.20 0.97
N LYS A 84 -3.35 14.75 0.85
CA LYS A 84 -4.36 15.45 0.07
C LYS A 84 -4.80 16.78 0.71
N ILE A 85 -4.85 16.85 2.04
CA ILE A 85 -5.18 18.07 2.78
C ILE A 85 -4.05 19.10 2.69
N ILE A 86 -2.79 18.65 2.80
CA ILE A 86 -1.61 19.52 2.66
C ILE A 86 -1.51 20.06 1.22
N ASP A 87 -1.83 19.22 0.23
CA ASP A 87 -1.84 19.54 -1.21
C ASP A 87 -0.50 20.11 -1.71
N ASP A 88 0.61 19.75 -1.04
CA ASP A 88 1.98 20.09 -1.45
C ASP A 88 2.49 19.04 -2.45
N ARG A 89 2.62 19.47 -3.71
CA ARG A 89 3.07 18.61 -4.80
C ARG A 89 4.44 17.98 -4.55
N GLN A 90 5.41 18.73 -4.01
CA GLN A 90 6.76 18.20 -3.78
C GLN A 90 6.74 17.14 -2.69
N LEU A 91 5.96 17.36 -1.63
CA LEU A 91 5.79 16.39 -0.56
C LEU A 91 5.10 15.11 -1.06
N ILE A 92 4.06 15.25 -1.87
CA ILE A 92 3.37 14.12 -2.50
C ILE A 92 4.35 13.32 -3.37
N GLU A 93 5.13 13.97 -4.24
CA GLU A 93 6.12 13.32 -5.10
C GLU A 93 7.20 12.58 -4.28
N LYS A 94 7.66 13.15 -3.17
CA LYS A 94 8.59 12.50 -2.23
C LYS A 94 7.96 11.26 -1.60
N PHE A 95 6.73 11.36 -1.10
CA PHE A 95 6.00 10.24 -0.50
C PHE A 95 5.82 9.11 -1.52
N THR A 96 5.31 9.40 -2.72
CA THR A 96 5.09 8.39 -3.76
C THR A 96 6.38 7.70 -4.16
N THR A 97 7.48 8.44 -4.25
CA THR A 97 8.80 7.88 -4.57
C THR A 97 9.31 6.96 -3.47
N ALA A 98 9.29 7.42 -2.21
CA ALA A 98 9.75 6.64 -1.07
C ALA A 98 8.92 5.37 -0.85
N PHE A 99 7.59 5.49 -0.95
CA PHE A 99 6.67 4.37 -0.82
C PHE A 99 6.83 3.35 -1.97
N SER A 100 7.02 3.82 -3.20
CA SER A 100 7.25 2.93 -4.36
C SER A 100 8.56 2.14 -4.20
N LYS A 101 9.63 2.77 -3.68
CA LYS A 101 10.88 2.08 -3.38
C LYS A 101 10.68 0.99 -2.33
N ARG A 102 10.00 1.30 -1.22
CA ARG A 102 9.66 0.31 -0.17
C ARG A 102 8.87 -0.87 -0.75
N CYS A 103 7.89 -0.61 -1.60
CA CYS A 103 7.10 -1.68 -2.23
C CYS A 103 7.96 -2.55 -3.16
N ARG A 104 8.86 -1.95 -3.93
CA ARG A 104 9.78 -2.64 -4.83
C ARG A 104 10.68 -3.62 -4.07
N GLU A 105 11.22 -3.21 -2.92
CA GLU A 105 12.06 -4.08 -2.08
C GLU A 105 11.35 -5.38 -1.70
N TYR A 106 10.05 -5.32 -1.36
CA TYR A 106 9.28 -6.54 -1.12
C TYR A 106 9.03 -7.34 -2.40
N MET A 107 8.67 -6.67 -3.50
CA MET A 107 8.38 -7.32 -4.78
C MET A 107 9.56 -8.15 -5.33
N GLU A 108 10.81 -7.79 -5.02
CA GLU A 108 12.00 -8.54 -5.46
C GLU A 108 12.03 -9.99 -4.97
N THR A 109 11.29 -10.31 -3.90
CA THR A 109 11.24 -11.65 -3.30
C THR A 109 9.87 -12.34 -3.43
N GLU A 110 8.90 -11.67 -4.07
CA GLU A 110 7.55 -12.23 -4.23
C GLU A 110 7.47 -13.25 -5.36
N GLN A 111 6.52 -14.17 -5.23
CA GLN A 111 6.27 -15.18 -6.26
C GLN A 111 5.72 -14.56 -7.54
N LYS A 112 6.04 -15.17 -8.68
CA LYS A 112 5.58 -14.75 -10.01
C LYS A 112 4.08 -14.51 -10.06
N ASP A 113 3.28 -15.40 -9.46
CA ASP A 113 1.82 -15.31 -9.49
C ASP A 113 1.30 -14.04 -8.80
N PHE A 114 1.92 -13.65 -7.68
CA PHE A 114 1.59 -12.39 -7.01
C PHE A 114 1.99 -11.17 -7.83
N LEU A 115 3.17 -11.20 -8.48
CA LEU A 115 3.60 -10.11 -9.37
C LEU A 115 2.67 -9.94 -10.58
N LEU A 116 2.16 -11.06 -11.13
CA LEU A 116 1.15 -11.03 -12.19
C LEU A 116 -0.18 -10.47 -11.69
N TYR A 117 -0.61 -10.83 -10.48
CA TYR A 117 -1.76 -10.21 -9.83
C TYR A 117 -1.57 -8.69 -9.66
N LEU A 118 -0.41 -8.22 -9.18
CA LEU A 118 -0.11 -6.79 -9.06
C LEU A 118 -0.21 -6.05 -10.39
N ALA A 119 0.25 -6.66 -11.49
CA ALA A 119 0.09 -6.08 -12.82
C ALA A 119 -1.39 -5.85 -13.17
N THR A 120 -2.30 -6.74 -12.75
CA THR A 120 -3.74 -6.53 -12.91
C THR A 120 -4.27 -5.40 -12.03
N VAL A 121 -3.78 -5.27 -10.79
CA VAL A 121 -4.13 -4.16 -9.88
C VAL A 121 -3.71 -2.82 -10.47
N PHE A 122 -2.52 -2.75 -11.09
CA PHE A 122 -2.03 -1.57 -11.82
C PHE A 122 -2.67 -1.38 -13.20
N LYS A 123 -3.60 -2.25 -13.59
CA LYS A 123 -4.30 -2.24 -14.89
C LYS A 123 -3.35 -2.32 -16.09
N TRP A 124 -2.21 -2.99 -15.91
CA TRP A 124 -1.27 -3.24 -16.99
C TRP A 124 -1.85 -4.29 -17.94
N LYS A 125 -1.73 -4.03 -19.25
CA LYS A 125 -2.08 -5.00 -20.28
C LYS A 125 -0.91 -5.97 -20.44
N ILE A 126 -1.04 -7.16 -19.87
CA ILE A 126 -0.01 -8.20 -19.94
C ILE A 126 -0.55 -9.48 -20.59
N SER A 127 0.30 -10.20 -21.31
CA SER A 127 0.07 -11.59 -21.69
C SER A 127 1.26 -12.47 -21.28
N LEU A 128 0.95 -13.73 -20.99
CA LEU A 128 1.95 -14.73 -20.64
C LEU A 128 2.39 -15.46 -21.91
N GLY A 129 3.64 -15.23 -22.32
CA GLY A 129 4.32 -16.09 -23.28
C GLY A 129 4.87 -17.35 -22.59
N SER A 130 5.45 -18.25 -23.40
CA SER A 130 6.07 -19.48 -22.90
C SER A 130 7.22 -19.22 -21.92
N GLU A 131 8.03 -18.19 -22.18
CA GLU A 131 9.19 -17.83 -21.34
C GLU A 131 9.21 -16.36 -20.90
N ASN A 132 8.33 -15.53 -21.46
CA ASN A 132 8.36 -14.07 -21.30
C ASN A 132 6.99 -13.52 -20.88
N ILE A 133 7.00 -12.37 -20.21
CA ILE A 133 5.80 -11.54 -19.98
C ILE A 133 5.81 -10.47 -21.07
N ILE A 134 4.74 -10.40 -21.86
CA ILE A 134 4.58 -9.39 -22.91
C ILE A 134 3.72 -8.27 -22.33
N LEU A 135 4.25 -7.05 -22.32
CA LEU A 135 3.53 -5.85 -21.89
C LEU A 135 3.10 -5.05 -23.12
N TYR A 136 1.81 -4.74 -23.23
CA TYR A 136 1.26 -3.97 -24.34
C TYR A 136 1.16 -2.51 -23.94
N PHE A 137 1.92 -1.67 -24.63
CA PHE A 137 1.75 -0.22 -24.61
C PHE A 137 0.67 0.14 -25.62
N VAL A 138 -0.38 0.83 -25.18
CA VAL A 138 -1.45 1.37 -26.04
C VAL A 138 -1.45 2.88 -25.90
#